data_AF-A0A7M1XSM0-F1
#
_entry.id   AF-A0A7M1XSM0-F1
#
_cell.length_a   1.000
_cell.length_b   1.000
_cell.length_c   1.000
_cell.angle_alpha   90.00
_cell.angle_beta   90.00
_cell.angle_gamma   90.00
#
_symmetry.space_group_name_H-M   'P 1'
#
loop_
_entity.id
_entity.type
_entity.pdbx_description
1 polymer ?
#
loop_
_entity_poly.entity_id
_entity_poly.type
_entity_poly.pdbx_seq_one_letter_code
_entity_poly.pdbx_strand_id
1 'polypeptide(L)'
;MFIKYLIVKFNIFLCYGKLFSMALKIIIGSVIFITVGLIFCITGMILKTSSKQNAASKITGTIFYLIGAITLISGILGICFKNEITRTVLQFYALIYLVIISIVFFIITKLIKIKS
;
A
#
# COMPACT_ATOMS: atom_id res chain seq x y z
N MET A 1 9.36 -44.46 -19.97
CA MET A 1 10.17 -43.60 -19.08
C MET A 1 10.27 -42.15 -19.59
N PHE A 2 10.48 -41.94 -20.90
CA PHE A 2 10.65 -40.61 -21.53
C PHE A 2 9.45 -39.65 -21.38
N ILE A 3 8.22 -40.15 -21.50
CA ILE A 3 6.99 -39.35 -21.41
C ILE A 3 6.79 -38.72 -20.01
N LYS A 4 7.10 -39.46 -18.94
CA LYS A 4 7.05 -38.92 -17.57
C LYS A 4 8.03 -37.76 -17.37
N TYR A 5 9.22 -37.84 -17.98
CA TYR A 5 10.24 -36.80 -17.88
C TYR A 5 9.82 -35.50 -18.57
N LEU A 6 9.12 -35.62 -19.71
CA LEU A 6 8.62 -34.49 -20.49
C LEU A 6 7.49 -33.76 -19.76
N ILE A 7 6.57 -34.50 -19.12
CA ILE A 7 5.47 -33.93 -18.31
C ILE A 7 6.02 -33.18 -17.09
N VAL A 8 7.06 -33.72 -16.43
CA VAL A 8 7.70 -33.05 -15.28
C VAL A 8 8.36 -31.73 -15.72
N LYS A 9 9.12 -31.72 -16.82
CA LYS A 9 9.72 -30.48 -17.37
C LYS A 9 8.66 -29.44 -17.75
N PHE A 10 7.54 -29.87 -18.35
CA PHE A 10 6.47 -28.96 -18.75
C PHE A 10 5.73 -28.35 -17.55
N ASN A 11 5.46 -29.15 -16.50
CA ASN A 11 4.89 -28.64 -15.25
C ASN A 11 5.82 -27.65 -14.53
N ILE A 12 7.13 -27.92 -14.53
CA ILE A 12 8.12 -26.99 -13.96
C ILE A 12 8.10 -25.67 -14.73
N PHE A 13 8.06 -25.70 -16.07
CA PHE A 13 7.99 -24.50 -16.90
C PHE A 13 6.72 -23.67 -16.66
N LEU A 14 5.55 -24.33 -16.56
CA LEU A 14 4.29 -23.68 -16.19
C LEU A 14 4.33 -23.09 -14.78
N CYS A 15 5.01 -23.76 -13.84
CA CYS A 15 5.18 -23.29 -12.47
C CYS A 15 6.04 -22.01 -12.42
N TYR A 16 7.14 -21.96 -13.18
CA TYR A 16 7.97 -20.75 -13.32
C TYR A 16 7.23 -19.59 -13.99
N GLY A 17 6.41 -19.86 -15.02
CA GLY A 17 5.59 -18.84 -15.67
C GLY A 17 4.57 -18.19 -14.74
N LYS A 18 3.91 -18.98 -13.88
CA LYS A 18 2.98 -18.45 -12.86
C LYS A 18 3.70 -17.66 -11.77
N LEU A 19 4.88 -18.12 -11.34
CA LEU A 19 5.69 -17.40 -10.35
C LEU A 19 6.10 -16.02 -10.85
N PHE A 20 6.54 -15.92 -12.11
CA PHE A 20 6.94 -14.67 -12.74
C PHE A 20 5.78 -13.67 -12.88
N SER A 21 4.60 -14.16 -13.29
CA SER A 21 3.39 -13.32 -13.40
C SER A 21 2.93 -12.78 -12.03
N MET A 22 3.12 -13.55 -10.96
CA MET A 22 2.77 -13.12 -9.60
C MET A 22 3.74 -12.05 -9.09
N ALA A 23 5.05 -12.29 -9.19
CA ALA A 23 6.07 -11.31 -8.79
C ALA A 23 5.90 -9.96 -9.51
N LEU A 24 5.57 -9.97 -10.81
CA LEU A 24 5.33 -8.74 -11.58
C LEU A 24 4.16 -7.93 -11.02
N LYS A 25 3.05 -8.58 -10.68
CA LYS A 25 1.86 -7.91 -10.11
C LYS A 25 2.15 -7.23 -8.78
N ILE A 26 2.95 -7.86 -7.92
CA ILE A 26 3.32 -7.27 -6.63
C ILE A 26 4.29 -6.11 -6.79
N ILE A 27 5.25 -6.18 -7.72
CA ILE A 27 6.12 -5.04 -8.01
C ILE A 27 5.28 -3.85 -8.49
N ILE A 28 4.37 -4.06 -9.44
CA ILE A 28 3.51 -3.00 -9.97
C ILE A 28 2.65 -2.40 -8.85
N GLY A 29 1.99 -3.24 -8.04
CA GLY A 29 1.18 -2.78 -6.91
C GLY A 29 1.98 -2.00 -5.88
N SER A 30 3.22 -2.42 -5.61
CA SER A 30 4.09 -1.77 -4.64
C SER A 30 4.56 -0.39 -5.12
N VAL A 31 4.88 -0.25 -6.42
CA VAL A 31 5.23 1.05 -7.01
C VAL A 31 4.06 2.02 -6.93
N ILE A 32 2.83 1.56 -7.17
CA ILE A 32 1.62 2.39 -7.02
C ILE A 32 1.45 2.83 -5.56
N PHE A 33 1.69 1.95 -4.59
CA PHE A 33 1.64 2.31 -3.17
C PHE A 33 2.68 3.37 -2.79
N ILE A 34 3.90 3.26 -3.32
CA ILE A 34 4.96 4.25 -3.08
C ILE A 34 4.57 5.61 -3.65
N THR A 35 4.07 5.65 -4.90
CA THR A 35 3.67 6.93 -5.52
C THR A 35 2.50 7.57 -4.81
N VAL A 36 1.48 6.80 -4.42
CA VAL A 36 0.35 7.30 -3.62
C VAL A 36 0.84 7.78 -2.25
N GLY A 37 1.68 7.00 -1.56
CA GLY A 37 2.25 7.37 -0.26
C GLY A 37 3.04 8.68 -0.32
N LEU A 38 3.83 8.88 -1.37
CA LEU A 38 4.55 10.13 -1.62
C LEU A 38 3.60 11.33 -1.80
N ILE A 39 2.54 11.16 -2.59
CA ILE A 39 1.53 12.21 -2.78
C ILE A 39 0.90 12.58 -1.43
N PHE A 40 0.47 11.60 -0.64
CA PHE A 40 -0.10 11.84 0.68
C PHE A 40 0.88 12.54 1.64
N CYS A 41 2.16 12.14 1.64
CA CYS A 41 3.20 12.82 2.43
C CYS A 41 3.38 14.28 2.02
N ILE A 42 3.48 14.56 0.71
CA ILE A 42 3.65 15.92 0.18
C ILE A 42 2.42 16.77 0.52
N THR A 43 1.21 16.26 0.27
CA THR A 43 -0.04 16.95 0.61
C THR A 43 -0.14 17.20 2.11
N GLY A 44 0.19 16.21 2.95
CA GLY A 44 0.21 16.35 4.41
C GLY A 44 1.20 17.39 4.91
N MET A 45 2.40 17.46 4.32
CA MET A 45 3.39 18.49 4.63
C MET A 45 2.93 19.89 4.22
N ILE A 46 2.38 20.04 3.00
CA ILE A 46 1.86 21.32 2.50
C ILE A 46 0.73 21.83 3.40
N LEU A 47 -0.17 20.92 3.82
CA LEU A 47 -1.18 21.27 4.80
C LEU A 47 -0.48 21.73 6.09
N LYS A 48 0.33 20.89 6.74
CA LYS A 48 0.93 21.19 8.04
C LYS A 48 1.71 22.52 8.08
N THR A 49 2.38 22.92 7.00
CA THR A 49 3.28 24.08 6.94
C THR A 49 2.57 25.39 6.53
N SER A 50 1.34 25.34 6.03
CA SER A 50 0.62 26.56 5.64
C SER A 50 0.31 27.46 6.85
N SER A 51 0.83 28.68 6.85
CA SER A 51 0.76 29.66 7.96
C SER A 51 -0.65 30.17 8.28
N LYS A 52 -1.61 29.99 7.36
CA LYS A 52 -3.01 30.43 7.51
C LYS A 52 -3.97 29.34 8.03
N GLN A 53 -3.45 28.28 8.64
CA GLN A 53 -4.27 27.11 8.95
C GLN A 53 -4.88 27.10 10.36
N ASN A 54 -6.19 26.86 10.41
CA ASN A 54 -6.92 26.52 11.63
C ASN A 54 -6.34 25.26 12.29
N ALA A 55 -6.49 25.12 13.61
CA ALA A 55 -6.03 23.97 14.38
C ALA A 55 -6.48 22.62 13.77
N ALA A 56 -7.70 22.58 13.23
CA ALA A 56 -8.23 21.41 12.53
C ALA A 56 -7.39 21.02 11.29
N SER A 57 -6.94 21.99 10.50
CA SER A 57 -6.16 21.73 9.29
C SER A 57 -4.74 21.24 9.60
N LYS A 58 -4.14 21.71 10.70
CA LYS A 58 -2.85 21.23 11.19
C LYS A 58 -2.91 19.77 11.65
N ILE A 59 -4.01 19.39 12.32
CA ILE A 59 -4.28 18.01 12.74
C ILE A 59 -4.48 17.13 11.51
N THR A 60 -5.33 17.54 10.56
CA THR A 60 -5.58 16.81 9.32
C THR A 60 -4.30 16.62 8.50
N GLY A 61 -3.46 17.65 8.37
CA GLY A 61 -2.17 17.56 7.68
C GLY A 61 -1.21 16.55 8.35
N THR A 62 -1.18 16.52 9.68
CA THR A 62 -0.37 15.54 10.43
C THR A 62 -0.86 14.11 10.20
N ILE A 63 -2.18 13.91 10.19
CA ILE A 63 -2.80 12.61 9.92
C ILE A 63 -2.50 12.15 8.48
N PHE A 64 -2.68 13.03 7.49
CA PHE A 64 -2.38 12.74 6.09
C PHE A 64 -0.90 12.38 5.89
N TYR A 65 0.01 13.09 6.54
CA TYR A 65 1.43 12.78 6.51
C TYR A 65 1.72 11.40 7.10
N LEU A 66 1.09 11.05 8.23
CA LEU A 66 1.28 9.77 8.89
C LEU A 66 0.76 8.60 8.03
N ILE A 67 -0.39 8.76 7.37
CA ILE A 67 -0.91 7.80 6.39
C ILE A 67 0.04 7.65 5.22
N GLY A 68 0.50 8.77 4.66
CA GLY A 68 1.44 8.78 3.54
C GLY A 68 2.70 8.00 3.89
N ALA A 69 3.26 8.23 5.08
CA ALA A 69 4.45 7.54 5.56
C ALA A 69 4.22 6.03 5.72
N ILE A 70 3.10 5.60 6.34
CA ILE A 70 2.76 4.18 6.48
C ILE A 70 2.58 3.52 5.11
N THR A 71 1.87 4.19 4.20
CA THR A 71 1.59 3.68 2.84
C THR A 71 2.89 3.53 2.05
N LEU A 72 3.81 4.48 2.19
CA LEU A 72 5.11 4.49 1.54
C LEU A 72 6.01 3.38 2.09
N ILE A 73 6.10 3.22 3.41
CA ILE A 73 6.82 2.10 4.06
C ILE A 73 6.25 0.76 3.59
N SER A 74 4.93 0.64 3.51
CA SER A 74 4.26 -0.58 3.06
C SER A 74 4.60 -0.91 1.60
N GLY A 75 4.64 0.10 0.73
CA GLY A 75 5.08 -0.06 -0.65
C GLY A 75 6.55 -0.50 -0.76
N ILE A 76 7.45 0.08 0.05
CA ILE A 76 8.86 -0.34 0.09
C ILE A 76 8.98 -1.80 0.54
N LEU A 77 8.27 -2.18 1.60
CA LEU A 77 8.24 -3.56 2.09
C LEU A 77 7.72 -4.53 1.01
N GLY A 78 6.70 -4.14 0.25
CA GLY A 78 6.20 -4.95 -0.87
C GLY A 78 7.25 -5.23 -1.95
N ILE A 79 8.15 -4.28 -2.21
CA ILE A 79 9.29 -4.47 -3.14
C ILE A 79 10.39 -5.33 -2.52
N CYS A 80 10.75 -5.07 -1.26
CA CYS A 80 11.80 -5.81 -0.57
C CYS A 80 11.45 -7.29 -0.38
N PHE A 81 10.19 -7.60 -0.07
CA PHE A 81 9.70 -8.95 0.20
C PHE A 81 8.96 -9.60 -0.99
N LYS A 82 9.17 -9.08 -2.22
CA LYS A 82 8.49 -9.56 -3.45
C LYS A 82 8.67 -11.05 -3.77
N ASN A 83 9.71 -11.69 -3.22
CA ASN A 83 9.97 -13.11 -3.44
C ASN A 83 9.38 -14.02 -2.34
N GLU A 84 8.98 -13.46 -1.19
CA GLU A 84 8.47 -14.20 -0.03
C GLU A 84 6.99 -13.92 0.23
N ILE A 85 6.21 -13.86 -0.86
CA ILE A 85 4.80 -13.49 -0.81
C ILE A 85 4.01 -14.66 -0.24
N THR A 86 4.03 -14.70 1.08
CA THR A 86 3.27 -15.58 1.93
C THR A 86 1.89 -14.99 2.17
N ARG A 87 0.91 -15.83 2.58
CA ARG A 87 -0.43 -15.38 3.01
C ARG A 87 -0.38 -14.20 3.99
N THR A 88 0.69 -14.11 4.76
CA THR A 88 0.99 -13.05 5.73
C THR A 88 1.07 -11.66 5.08
N VAL A 89 1.70 -11.53 3.90
CA VAL A 89 1.81 -10.24 3.19
C VAL A 89 0.43 -9.74 2.75
N LEU A 90 -0.43 -10.66 2.28
CA LEU A 90 -1.79 -10.32 1.88
C LEU A 90 -2.63 -9.83 3.07
N GLN A 91 -2.47 -10.46 4.24
CA GLN A 91 -3.12 -10.04 5.49
C GLN A 91 -2.61 -8.67 5.95
N PHE A 92 -1.33 -8.39 5.77
CA PHE A 92 -0.73 -7.10 6.12
C PHE A 92 -1.30 -5.97 5.25
N TYR A 93 -1.45 -6.20 3.94
CA TYR A 93 -2.10 -5.25 3.04
C TYR A 93 -3.57 -5.01 3.40
N ALA A 94 -4.31 -6.06 3.77
CA ALA A 94 -5.68 -5.92 4.25
C ALA A 94 -5.77 -5.07 5.53
N LEU A 95 -4.81 -5.23 6.44
CA LEU A 95 -4.71 -4.43 7.67
C LEU A 95 -4.45 -2.95 7.35
N ILE A 96 -3.48 -2.66 6.48
CA ILE A 96 -3.16 -1.29 6.04
C ILE A 96 -4.38 -0.64 5.40
N TYR A 97 -5.11 -1.37 4.56
CA TYR A 97 -6.31 -0.87 3.91
C TYR A 97 -7.42 -0.54 4.91
N LEU A 98 -7.61 -1.40 5.92
CA LEU A 98 -8.53 -1.17 7.04
C LEU A 98 -8.15 0.11 7.82
N VAL A 99 -6.87 0.31 8.10
CA VAL A 99 -6.37 1.51 8.78
C VAL A 99 -6.66 2.76 7.96
N ILE A 100 -6.41 2.74 6.64
CA ILE A 100 -6.71 3.86 5.74
C ILE A 100 -8.22 4.18 5.77
N ILE A 101 -9.08 3.17 5.65
CA ILE A 101 -10.55 3.33 5.71
C ILE A 101 -10.99 3.94 7.04
N SER A 102 -10.49 3.43 8.17
CA SER A 102 -10.83 3.96 9.50
C SER A 102 -10.43 5.43 9.65
N ILE A 103 -9.30 5.83 9.08
CA ILE A 103 -8.83 7.21 9.14
C ILE A 103 -9.69 8.12 8.23
N VAL A 104 -10.04 7.67 7.02
CA VAL A 104 -10.98 8.40 6.15
C VAL A 104 -12.32 8.62 6.86
N PHE A 105 -12.83 7.57 7.51
CA PHE A 105 -14.05 7.67 8.33
C PHE A 105 -13.90 8.70 9.45
N PHE A 106 -12.78 8.69 10.17
CA PHE A 106 -12.53 9.65 11.25
C PHE A 106 -12.52 11.11 10.77
N ILE A 107 -11.91 11.37 9.60
CA ILE A 107 -11.88 12.69 8.99
C ILE A 107 -13.30 13.14 8.62
N ILE A 108 -14.10 12.25 8.01
CA ILE A 108 -15.49 12.53 7.67
C ILE A 108 -16.31 12.85 8.92
N THR A 109 -16.18 12.06 10.00
CA THR A 109 -16.90 12.33 11.26
C THR A 109 -16.52 13.68 11.86
N LYS A 110 -15.23 14.05 11.82
CA LYS A 110 -14.75 15.35 12.29
C LYS A 110 -15.30 16.51 11.45
N LEU A 111 -15.37 16.36 10.12
CA LEU A 111 -15.94 17.38 9.23
C LEU A 111 -17.44 17.58 9.46
N ILE A 112 -18.20 16.51 9.68
CA ILE A 112 -19.64 16.58 10.00
C ILE A 112 -19.86 17.36 11.30
N LYS A 113 -19.04 17.11 12.33
CA LYS A 113 -19.18 17.77 13.65
C LYS A 113 -18.78 19.25 13.66
N ILE A 114 -18.07 19.73 12.65
CA ILE A 114 -17.69 21.16 12.51
C ILE A 114 -18.80 21.95 11.78
N LYS A 115 -19.63 21.27 10.97
CA LYS A 115 -20.67 21.90 10.16
C LYS A 115 -22.06 21.87 10.82
N SER A 116 -22.24 21.03 11.85
CA SER A 116 -23.46 20.96 12.68
C SER A 116 -23.31 21.79 13.94
#